data_AF-A0A5B9PDP3-F1
#
_entry.id   AF-A0A5B9PDP3-F1
#
_cell.length_a   1.000
_cell.length_b   1.000
_cell.length_c   1.000
_cell.angle_alpha   90.00
_cell.angle_beta   90.00
_cell.angle_gamma   90.00
#
_symmetry.space_group_name_H-M   'P 1'
#
loop_
_entity.id
_entity.type
_entity.pdbx_description
1 polymer ?
#
loop_
_entity_poly.entity_id
_entity_poly.type
_entity_poly.pdbx_seq_one_letter_code
_entity_poly.pdbx_strand_id
1 'polypeptide(L)' 'MARDVVSRVHGMDRDAVVELLGQPSDRLDAATDAGGHRLRGAEVFSYYIGSWSGYGFDDAFVYVHLDADGHVIYSEVTGY' A
#
# COMPACT_ATOMS: atom_id res chain seq x y z
N MET A 1 9.39 -1.45 -10.90
CA MET A 1 8.09 -2.08 -10.56
C MET A 1 7.42 -1.41 -9.38
N ALA A 2 7.80 -1.68 -8.11
CA ALA A 2 7.11 -1.08 -6.95
C ALA A 2 7.12 0.47 -6.94
N ARG A 3 8.26 1.07 -7.33
CA ARG A 3 8.40 2.53 -7.44
C ARG A 3 7.56 3.15 -8.57
N ASP A 4 7.33 2.41 -9.65
CA ASP A 4 6.46 2.85 -10.76
C ASP A 4 4.99 2.78 -10.35
N VAL A 5 4.62 1.74 -9.59
CA VAL A 5 3.27 1.56 -9.03
C VAL A 5 2.90 2.76 -8.15
N VAL A 6 3.76 3.14 -7.21
CA VAL A 6 3.56 4.29 -6.33
C VAL A 6 3.24 5.56 -7.13
N SER A 7 3.97 5.82 -8.22
CA SER A 7 3.78 7.03 -9.02
C SER A 7 2.50 7.06 -9.86
N ARG A 8 1.90 5.90 -10.15
CA ARG A 8 0.79 5.77 -11.12
C ARG A 8 -0.59 5.75 -10.48
N VAL A 9 -0.69 5.37 -9.21
CA VAL A 9 -1.98 5.16 -8.55
C VAL A 9 -2.57 6.41 -7.90
N HIS A 10 -1.82 7.52 -7.85
CA HIS A 10 -2.30 8.74 -7.19
C HIS A 10 -3.57 9.28 -7.87
N GLY A 11 -4.59 9.58 -7.06
CA GLY A 11 -5.89 10.06 -7.52
C GLY A 11 -6.81 8.99 -8.12
N MET A 12 -6.38 7.74 -8.24
CA MET A 12 -7.25 6.64 -8.66
C MET A 12 -8.27 6.31 -7.56
N ASP A 13 -9.44 5.79 -7.95
CA ASP A 13 -10.39 5.21 -7.01
C ASP A 13 -10.00 3.76 -6.63
N ARG A 14 -10.66 3.22 -5.60
CA ARG A 14 -10.46 1.85 -5.10
C ARG A 14 -10.49 0.81 -6.21
N ASP A 15 -11.48 0.88 -7.10
CA ASP A 15 -11.72 -0.16 -8.10
C ASP A 15 -10.63 -0.13 -9.17
N ALA A 16 -10.21 1.06 -9.60
CA ALA A 16 -9.09 1.25 -10.53
C ALA A 16 -7.76 0.74 -9.95
N VAL A 17 -7.51 0.94 -8.65
CA VAL A 17 -6.32 0.39 -7.99
C VAL A 17 -6.35 -1.14 -7.98
N VAL A 18 -7.50 -1.72 -7.67
CA VAL A 18 -7.69 -3.19 -7.64
C VAL A 18 -7.60 -3.79 -9.05
N GLU A 19 -8.11 -3.12 -10.07
CA GLU A 19 -7.96 -3.55 -11.46
C GLU A 19 -6.50 -3.55 -11.90
N LEU A 20 -5.73 -2.54 -11.49
CA LEU A 20 -4.32 -2.38 -11.87
C LEU A 20 -3.39 -3.34 -11.11
N LEU A 21 -3.58 -3.48 -9.80
CA LEU A 21 -2.64 -4.19 -8.90
C LEU A 21 -3.16 -5.56 -8.44
N GLY A 22 -4.43 -5.86 -8.70
CA GLY A 22 -5.12 -7.00 -8.13
C GLY A 22 -5.68 -6.73 -6.73
N GLN A 23 -6.20 -7.78 -6.10
CA GLN A 23 -6.72 -7.69 -4.74
C GLN A 23 -5.58 -7.41 -3.75
N PRO A 24 -5.78 -6.49 -2.78
CA PRO A 24 -4.80 -6.26 -1.74
C PRO A 24 -4.66 -7.48 -0.84
N SER A 25 -3.46 -7.68 -0.29
CA SER A 25 -3.19 -8.71 0.71
C SER A 25 -3.99 -8.44 1.99
N ASP A 26 -4.05 -7.18 2.40
CA ASP A 26 -4.82 -6.72 3.55
C ASP A 26 -5.44 -5.34 3.31
N ARG A 27 -6.53 -5.08 4.03
CA ARG A 27 -7.15 -3.75 4.13
C ARG A 27 -7.04 -3.29 5.57
N LEU A 28 -6.38 -2.16 5.77
CA LEU A 28 -6.09 -1.61 7.09
C LEU A 28 -6.91 -0.34 7.29
N ASP A 29 -7.61 -0.26 8.41
CA ASP A 29 -8.38 0.91 8.87
C ASP A 29 -7.75 1.54 10.13
N ALA A 30 -6.68 0.93 10.65
CA ALA A 30 -5.95 1.41 11.81
C ALA A 30 -4.97 2.54 11.46
N ALA A 31 -4.71 3.42 12.42
CA ALA A 31 -3.75 4.51 12.26
C ALA A 31 -2.28 4.06 12.13
N THR A 32 -2.00 2.77 12.37
CA THR A 32 -0.64 2.20 12.38
C THR A 32 -0.67 0.75 11.89
N ASP A 33 0.33 0.31 11.14
CA ASP A 33 0.50 -1.10 10.76
C ASP A 33 1.11 -1.94 11.91
N ALA A 34 1.31 -3.24 11.68
CA ALA A 34 1.92 -4.15 12.66
C ALA A 34 3.40 -3.83 12.98
N GLY A 35 4.10 -3.11 12.10
CA GLY A 35 5.48 -2.67 12.26
C GLY A 35 5.62 -1.29 12.93
N GLY A 36 4.52 -0.62 13.27
CA GLY A 36 4.52 0.72 13.84
C GLY A 36 4.62 1.87 12.82
N HIS A 37 4.48 1.59 11.52
CA HIS A 37 4.36 2.64 10.49
C HIS A 37 3.01 3.32 10.57
N ARG A 38 3.05 4.65 10.64
CA ARG A 38 1.84 5.47 10.67
C ARG A 38 1.15 5.46 9.32
N LEU A 39 -0.06 4.92 9.30
CA LEU A 39 -0.92 4.90 8.13
C LEU A 39 -1.67 6.22 8.00
N ARG A 40 -1.79 6.69 6.76
CA ARG A 40 -2.54 7.89 6.38
C ARG A 40 -3.86 7.48 5.71
N GLY A 41 -4.86 8.35 5.79
CA GLY A 41 -6.16 8.11 5.14
C GLY A 41 -7.16 7.39 6.03
N ALA A 42 -8.35 7.16 5.47
CA ALA A 42 -9.43 6.43 6.13
C ALA A 42 -9.30 4.91 5.93
N GLU A 43 -8.63 4.48 4.86
CA GLU A 43 -8.38 3.10 4.51
C GLU A 43 -7.02 2.99 3.83
N VAL A 44 -6.33 1.86 4.04
CA VAL A 44 -5.07 1.55 3.36
C VAL A 44 -5.14 0.15 2.77
N PHE A 45 -4.79 0.04 1.49
CA PHE A 45 -4.54 -1.24 0.84
C PHE A 45 -3.07 -1.62 1.01
N SER A 46 -2.84 -2.82 1.54
CA SER A 46 -1.52 -3.41 1.71
C SER A 46 -1.30 -4.49 0.66
N TYR A 47 -0.19 -4.40 -0.07
CA TYR A 47 0.25 -5.40 -1.04
C TYR A 47 1.61 -5.94 -0.63
N TYR A 48 1.68 -7.23 -0.29
CA TYR A 48 2.96 -7.89 -0.05
C TYR A 48 3.69 -8.12 -1.37
N ILE A 49 4.92 -7.62 -1.48
CA ILE A 49 5.73 -7.70 -2.71
C ILE A 49 6.98 -8.58 -2.55
N GLY A 50 7.13 -9.28 -1.43
CA GLY A 50 8.27 -10.16 -1.15
C GLY A 50 9.28 -9.53 -0.21
N SER A 51 10.50 -10.06 -0.18
CA SER A 51 11.52 -9.60 0.78
C SER A 51 12.31 -8.39 0.27
N TRP A 52 12.57 -7.41 1.13
CA TRP A 52 13.33 -6.17 0.84
C TRP A 52 14.81 -6.45 0.58
N SER A 53 15.39 -7.40 1.31
CA SER A 53 16.75 -7.87 1.09
C SER A 53 16.72 -9.30 0.55
N GLY A 54 17.55 -9.60 -0.44
CA GLY A 54 17.71 -10.97 -0.97
C GLY A 54 18.23 -12.00 0.07
N TYR A 55 18.39 -11.58 1.32
CA TYR A 55 18.82 -12.38 2.47
C TYR A 55 17.71 -12.65 3.49
N GLY A 56 16.47 -12.27 3.21
CA GLY A 56 15.29 -13.02 3.64
C GLY A 56 14.79 -12.79 5.06
N PHE A 57 14.89 -11.57 5.60
CA PHE A 57 14.25 -11.25 6.88
C PHE A 57 13.40 -9.99 6.89
N ASP A 58 13.55 -9.12 5.90
CA ASP A 58 12.73 -7.90 5.83
C ASP A 58 11.61 -8.11 4.81
N ASP A 59 10.36 -8.02 5.22
CA ASP A 59 9.20 -8.10 4.32
C ASP A 59 8.96 -6.72 3.68
N ALA A 60 8.65 -6.68 2.39
CA ALA A 60 8.37 -5.45 1.65
C ALA A 60 6.90 -5.38 1.24
N PHE A 61 6.32 -4.19 1.41
CA PHE A 61 4.93 -3.89 1.14
C PHE A 61 4.78 -2.62 0.30
N VAL A 62 3.75 -2.59 -0.54
CA VAL A 62 3.21 -1.35 -1.11
C VAL A 62 1.98 -0.97 -0.30
N TYR A 63 1.96 0.25 0.23
CA TYR A 63 0.78 0.84 0.86
C TYR A 63 0.16 1.86 -0.08
N VAL A 64 -1.15 1.74 -0.25
CA VAL A 64 -1.97 2.69 -1.00
C VAL A 64 -3.00 3.26 -0.04
N HIS A 65 -2.85 4.55 0.28
CA HIS A 65 -3.65 5.27 1.25
C HIS A 65 -4.82 5.95 0.55
N LEU A 66 -6.01 5.67 1.03
CA LEU A 66 -7.25 6.18 0.48
C LEU A 66 -7.92 7.16 1.44
N ASP A 67 -8.55 8.19 0.90
CA ASP A 67 -9.43 9.07 1.66
C ASP A 67 -10.79 8.42 1.95
N ALA A 68 -11.67 9.16 2.63
CA ALA A 68 -13.02 8.70 2.96
C ALA A 68 -13.89 8.45 1.72
N ASP A 69 -13.59 9.12 0.60
CA ASP A 69 -14.29 8.97 -0.68
C ASP A 69 -13.73 7.80 -1.50
N GLY A 70 -12.65 7.17 -1.04
CA GLY A 70 -12.02 6.02 -1.69
C GLY A 70 -11.04 6.39 -2.79
N HIS A 71 -10.49 7.61 -2.79
CA HIS A 71 -9.45 8.04 -3.73
C HIS A 71 -8.06 7.92 -3.11
N VAL A 72 -7.07 7.54 -3.93
CA VAL A 72 -5.69 7.44 -3.50
C VAL A 72 -5.10 8.83 -3.25
N ILE A 73 -4.82 9.13 -2.00
CA ILE A 73 -4.18 10.38 -1.58
C ILE A 73 -2.67 10.24 -1.43
N TYR A 74 -2.18 9.02 -1.17
CA TYR A 74 -0.77 8.76 -0.95
C TYR A 74 -0.45 7.29 -1.23
N SER A 75 0.77 7.01 -1.63
CA SER A 75 1.25 5.66 -1.83
C SER A 75 2.74 5.59 -1.47
N GLU A 76 3.15 4.49 -0.88
CA GLU A 76 4.53 4.28 -0.48
C GLU A 76 4.93 2.81 -0.55
N VAL A 77 6.24 2.57 -0.56
CA VAL A 77 6.83 1.25 -0.43
C VAL A 77 7.57 1.25 0.89
N THR A 78 7.20 0.32 1.77
CA THR A 78 7.84 0.15 3.07
C THR A 78 8.38 -1.28 3.21
N GLY A 79 9.33 -1.45 4.11
CA GLY A 79 9.77 -2.76 4.55
C GLY A 79 10.21 -2.72 6.01
N TYR A 80 10.15 -3.86 6.67
CA TYR A 80 10.50 -4.04 8.07
C TYR A 80 11.15 -5.38 8.31
#